data_AF-A0A367EE28-F1
#
_entry.id   AF-A0A367EE28-F1
#
_cell.length_a   1.000
_cell.length_b   1.000
_cell.length_c   1.000
_cell.angle_alpha   90.00
_cell.angle_beta   90.00
_cell.angle_gamma   90.00
#
_symmetry.space_group_name_H-M   'P 1'
#
loop_
_entity.id
_entity.type
_entity.pdbx_description
1 polymer ?
#
loop_
_entity_poly.entity_id
_entity_poly.type
_entity_poly.pdbx_seq_one_letter_code
_entity_poly.pdbx_strand_id
1 'polypeptide(L)'
;MSGPRQPADESAGLRVRVPRTLRLFLPSRLRREAERAAPEDGLWCAYDGTSSLGHVVQSLGVPLTEVAGLRVDGEEVPAAYRPPAGAHIDVEPVVYPQTLPPSAPFPPRFVLDVHLGALARRLRLLGVDTAYRNDADDPELVEQANAERRVLLTQDRGLLRRRALWCGAYVRGSGPDDQLTDVLSRFAPPTAPWTRCPACNGTLEPVAKEEIADRLPPGTRRTYDTFTRCTSCARLYWPGAHHARLTARVTAALEASAGGPPRGR
;
A
#
# COMPACT_ATOMS: atom_id res chain seq x y z
N MET A 1 -16.25 12.54 -48.95
CA MET A 1 -16.88 13.49 -48.02
C MET A 1 -17.11 12.76 -46.71
N SER A 2 -16.15 12.85 -45.79
CA SER A 2 -16.28 12.29 -44.45
C SER A 2 -17.16 13.23 -43.65
N GLY A 3 -18.37 12.80 -43.31
CA GLY A 3 -19.28 13.57 -42.47
C GLY A 3 -18.67 13.81 -41.09
N PRO A 4 -18.95 14.96 -40.45
CA PRO A 4 -18.48 15.23 -39.11
C PRO A 4 -19.06 14.19 -38.14
N ARG A 5 -18.20 13.63 -37.27
CA ARG A 5 -18.62 12.84 -36.11
C ARG A 5 -19.58 13.70 -35.28
N GLN A 6 -20.86 13.32 -35.21
CA GLN A 6 -21.80 13.92 -34.26
C GLN A 6 -21.21 13.78 -32.84
N PRO A 7 -21.25 14.83 -32.01
CA PRO A 7 -20.90 14.70 -30.61
C PRO A 7 -21.84 13.67 -29.98
N ALA A 8 -21.27 12.68 -29.30
CA ALA A 8 -22.05 11.75 -28.49
C ALA A 8 -22.93 12.59 -27.53
N ASP A 9 -24.20 12.22 -27.41
CA ASP A 9 -25.18 12.87 -26.55
C ASP A 9 -24.57 13.12 -25.15
N GLU A 10 -24.21 14.38 -24.87
CA GLU A 10 -23.53 14.77 -23.63
C GLU A 10 -24.41 14.49 -22.39
N SER A 11 -25.72 14.30 -22.59
CA SER A 11 -26.68 13.96 -21.54
C SER A 11 -26.62 12.49 -21.07
N ALA A 12 -25.83 11.63 -21.73
CA ALA A 12 -25.71 10.20 -21.42
C ALA A 12 -24.39 9.80 -20.72
N GLY A 13 -23.55 10.75 -20.32
CA GLY A 13 -22.24 10.50 -19.70
C GLY A 13 -22.12 11.01 -18.26
N LEU A 14 -21.00 10.73 -17.62
CA LEU A 14 -20.58 11.38 -16.37
C LEU A 14 -19.28 12.15 -16.59
N ARG A 15 -19.06 13.20 -15.79
CA ARG A 15 -17.78 13.91 -15.72
C ARG A 15 -17.06 13.51 -14.45
N VAL A 16 -15.95 12.78 -14.56
CA VAL A 16 -15.22 12.24 -13.40
C VAL A 16 -13.89 12.95 -13.20
N ARG A 17 -13.76 13.73 -12.13
CA ARG A 17 -12.51 14.35 -11.71
C ARG A 17 -11.65 13.34 -10.95
N VAL A 18 -10.53 12.97 -11.57
CA VAL A 18 -9.50 12.11 -10.94
C VAL A 18 -8.29 12.97 -10.51
N PRO A 19 -8.00 13.05 -9.20
CA PRO A 19 -6.90 13.84 -8.65
C PRO A 19 -5.56 13.29 -9.13
N ARG A 20 -4.54 14.16 -9.21
CA ARG A 20 -3.21 13.80 -9.74
C ARG A 20 -2.61 12.56 -9.08
N THR A 21 -2.80 12.41 -7.77
CA THR A 21 -2.30 11.27 -6.96
C THR A 21 -2.93 9.92 -7.30
N LEU A 22 -4.04 9.90 -8.04
CA LEU A 22 -4.72 8.68 -8.52
C LEU A 22 -4.53 8.46 -10.03
N ARG A 23 -3.97 9.43 -10.77
CA ARG A 23 -3.79 9.32 -12.22
C ARG A 23 -2.82 8.22 -12.65
N LEU A 24 -1.94 7.75 -11.74
CA LEU A 24 -1.09 6.58 -12.01
C LEU A 24 -1.91 5.31 -12.30
N PHE A 25 -3.14 5.22 -11.78
CA PHE A 25 -4.02 4.06 -11.98
C PHE A 25 -4.73 4.08 -13.34
N LEU A 26 -4.88 5.27 -13.94
CA LEU A 26 -5.51 5.42 -15.24
C LEU A 26 -4.66 4.77 -16.34
N PRO A 27 -5.30 4.13 -17.34
CA PRO A 27 -4.67 3.76 -18.60
C PRO A 27 -4.02 4.97 -19.29
N SER A 28 -2.95 4.76 -20.06
CA SER A 28 -2.16 5.83 -20.68
C SER A 28 -2.97 6.83 -21.51
N ARG A 29 -4.07 6.38 -22.15
CA ARG A 29 -4.99 7.27 -22.88
C ARG A 29 -5.70 8.23 -21.94
N LEU A 30 -6.40 7.70 -20.92
CA LEU A 30 -7.16 8.48 -19.95
C LEU A 30 -6.27 9.35 -19.07
N ARG A 31 -5.04 8.91 -18.77
CA ARG A 31 -4.06 9.72 -18.05
C ARG A 31 -3.70 10.99 -18.80
N ARG A 32 -3.34 10.86 -20.08
CA ARG A 32 -3.02 12.01 -20.95
C ARG A 32 -4.21 12.94 -21.15
N GLU A 33 -5.41 12.38 -21.19
CA GLU A 33 -6.66 13.15 -21.25
C GLU A 33 -6.87 13.95 -19.96
N ALA A 34 -6.75 13.32 -18.79
CA ALA A 34 -6.86 14.00 -17.49
C ALA A 34 -5.77 15.05 -17.25
N GLU A 35 -4.59 14.90 -17.85
CA GLU A 35 -3.50 15.88 -17.80
C GLU A 35 -3.76 17.13 -18.65
N ARG A 36 -4.53 16.99 -19.74
CA ARG A 36 -4.87 18.10 -20.65
C ARG A 36 -6.19 18.77 -20.28
N ALA A 37 -7.11 18.03 -19.67
CA ALA A 37 -8.40 18.56 -19.24
C ALA A 37 -8.21 19.68 -18.21
N ALA A 38 -9.04 20.73 -18.31
CA ALA A 38 -9.12 21.71 -17.25
C ALA A 38 -9.64 21.02 -15.97
N PRO A 39 -9.23 21.48 -14.77
CA PRO A 39 -9.69 20.89 -13.50
C PRO A 39 -11.22 20.73 -13.42
N GLU A 40 -11.96 21.71 -13.95
CA GLU A 40 -13.42 21.77 -14.02
C GLU A 40 -14.06 20.72 -14.93
N ASP A 41 -13.40 20.28 -15.99
CA ASP A 41 -14.03 19.47 -17.05
C ASP A 41 -14.08 17.96 -16.73
N GLY A 42 -13.17 17.48 -15.89
CA GLY A 42 -13.01 16.06 -15.58
C GLY A 42 -12.78 15.16 -16.81
N LEU A 43 -12.77 13.85 -16.59
CA LEU A 43 -12.80 12.84 -17.66
C LEU A 43 -14.25 12.56 -18.04
N TRP A 44 -14.58 12.59 -19.32
CA TRP A 44 -15.87 12.10 -19.78
C TRP A 44 -15.87 10.56 -19.78
N CYS A 45 -16.88 9.96 -19.16
CA CYS A 45 -17.11 8.52 -19.27
C CYS A 45 -18.55 8.23 -19.69
N ALA A 46 -18.71 7.30 -20.63
CA ALA A 46 -20.00 6.74 -20.98
C ALA A 46 -20.62 6.09 -19.75
N TYR A 47 -21.92 6.30 -19.55
CA TYR A 47 -22.64 5.82 -18.39
C TYR A 47 -23.95 5.16 -18.82
N ASP A 48 -24.23 3.99 -18.27
CA ASP A 48 -25.37 3.15 -18.63
C ASP A 48 -26.63 3.46 -17.79
N GLY A 49 -26.56 4.44 -16.87
CA GLY A 49 -27.64 4.78 -15.94
C GLY A 49 -27.83 3.80 -14.78
N THR A 50 -27.08 2.69 -14.75
CA THR A 50 -27.28 1.61 -13.77
C THR A 50 -26.00 1.24 -13.00
N SER A 51 -24.83 1.61 -13.49
CA SER A 51 -23.57 1.33 -12.82
C SER A 51 -23.45 2.12 -11.52
N SER A 52 -22.98 1.49 -10.44
CA SER A 52 -22.63 2.23 -9.23
C SER A 52 -21.37 3.06 -9.44
N LEU A 53 -21.17 4.11 -8.65
CA LEU A 53 -19.94 4.92 -8.70
C LEU A 53 -18.69 4.09 -8.49
N GLY A 54 -18.74 3.13 -7.57
CA GLY A 54 -17.63 2.21 -7.34
C GLY A 54 -17.25 1.44 -8.60
N HIS A 55 -18.25 1.01 -9.39
CA HIS A 55 -18.01 0.34 -10.66
C HIS A 55 -17.43 1.31 -11.71
N VAL A 56 -17.97 2.52 -11.83
CA VAL A 56 -17.45 3.55 -12.74
C VAL A 56 -15.98 3.86 -12.45
N VAL A 57 -15.63 4.11 -11.19
CA VAL A 57 -14.27 4.44 -10.76
C VAL A 57 -13.30 3.28 -11.00
N GLN A 58 -13.70 2.05 -10.71
CA GLN A 58 -12.87 0.86 -10.99
C GLN A 58 -12.69 0.62 -12.50
N SER A 59 -13.70 0.91 -13.32
CA SER A 59 -13.63 0.82 -14.78
C SER A 59 -12.69 1.86 -15.39
N LEU A 60 -12.51 3.02 -14.75
CA LEU A 60 -11.44 3.97 -15.09
C LEU A 60 -10.03 3.45 -14.70
N GLY A 61 -9.97 2.41 -13.87
CA GLY A 61 -8.74 1.74 -13.43
C GLY A 61 -8.32 2.05 -12.00
N VAL A 62 -9.04 2.93 -11.28
CA VAL A 62 -8.72 3.35 -9.92
C VAL A 62 -9.26 2.31 -8.91
N PRO A 63 -8.40 1.65 -8.11
CA PRO A 63 -8.88 0.75 -7.06
C PRO A 63 -9.59 1.55 -5.95
N LEU A 64 -10.72 1.04 -5.45
CA LEU A 64 -11.45 1.69 -4.35
C LEU A 64 -10.67 1.71 -3.04
N THR A 65 -9.65 0.85 -2.90
CA THR A 65 -8.71 0.88 -1.78
C THR A 65 -7.86 2.16 -1.73
N GLU A 66 -7.81 2.92 -2.82
CA GLU A 66 -7.07 4.18 -2.94
C GLU A 66 -7.98 5.42 -2.90
N VAL A 67 -9.28 5.21 -2.71
CA VAL A 67 -10.32 6.25 -2.68
C VAL A 67 -10.81 6.40 -1.24
N ALA A 68 -10.71 7.61 -0.68
CA ALA A 68 -11.23 7.93 0.65
C ALA A 68 -12.71 8.32 0.62
N GLY A 69 -13.15 8.96 -0.46
CA GLY A 69 -14.47 9.53 -0.59
C GLY A 69 -14.88 9.70 -2.06
N LEU A 70 -16.18 9.77 -2.29
CA LEU A 70 -16.79 10.03 -3.59
C LEU A 70 -17.82 11.13 -3.40
N ARG A 71 -17.79 12.14 -4.26
CA ARG A 71 -18.81 13.19 -4.29
C ARG A 71 -19.54 13.22 -5.62
N VAL A 72 -20.82 13.53 -5.57
CA VAL A 72 -21.66 13.82 -6.74
C VAL A 72 -22.18 15.23 -6.59
N ASP A 73 -21.82 16.10 -7.53
CA ASP A 73 -22.21 17.52 -7.54
C ASP A 73 -21.94 18.22 -6.18
N GLY A 74 -20.86 17.82 -5.50
CA GLY A 74 -20.42 18.34 -4.20
C GLY A 74 -20.83 17.53 -2.97
N GLU A 75 -21.85 16.67 -3.09
CA GLU A 75 -22.40 15.87 -1.99
C GLU A 75 -21.68 14.53 -1.83
N GLU A 76 -21.29 14.17 -0.61
CA GLU A 76 -20.60 12.90 -0.32
C GLU A 76 -21.57 11.72 -0.40
N VAL A 77 -21.18 10.66 -1.11
CA VAL A 77 -22.02 9.49 -1.34
C VAL A 77 -21.23 8.18 -1.22
N PRO A 78 -21.89 7.06 -0.87
CA PRO A 78 -21.23 5.77 -0.83
C PRO A 78 -20.91 5.25 -2.24
N ALA A 79 -19.92 4.36 -2.35
CA ALA A 79 -19.55 3.73 -3.62
C ALA A 79 -20.68 2.91 -4.29
N ALA A 80 -21.71 2.53 -3.54
CA ALA A 80 -22.90 1.85 -4.06
C ALA A 80 -23.91 2.80 -4.73
N TYR A 81 -23.76 4.13 -4.55
CA TYR A 81 -24.64 5.13 -5.14
C TYR A 81 -24.62 5.08 -6.67
N ARG A 82 -25.76 5.36 -7.28
CA ARG A 82 -25.96 5.41 -8.73
C ARG A 82 -26.27 6.85 -9.12
N PRO A 83 -25.36 7.57 -9.78
CA PRO A 83 -25.57 8.97 -10.11
C PRO A 83 -26.62 9.13 -11.22
N PRO A 84 -27.27 10.30 -11.30
CA PRO A 84 -28.00 10.70 -12.50
C PRO A 84 -27.01 10.92 -13.66
N ALA A 85 -27.49 10.78 -14.90
CA ALA A 85 -26.68 11.10 -16.07
C ALA A 85 -26.37 12.60 -16.12
N GLY A 86 -25.19 12.97 -16.63
CA GLY A 86 -24.67 14.33 -16.66
C GLY A 86 -24.01 14.80 -15.36
N ALA A 87 -24.00 13.99 -14.30
CA ALA A 87 -23.46 14.39 -13.00
C ALA A 87 -21.93 14.56 -13.01
N HIS A 88 -21.44 15.45 -12.13
CA HIS A 88 -20.02 15.65 -11.86
C HIS A 88 -19.59 14.84 -10.64
N ILE A 89 -18.57 14.00 -10.83
CA ILE A 89 -18.06 13.07 -9.84
C ILE A 89 -16.67 13.50 -9.42
N ASP A 90 -16.46 13.78 -8.13
CA ASP A 90 -15.13 13.99 -7.57
C ASP A 90 -14.66 12.73 -6.85
N VAL A 91 -13.48 12.23 -7.23
CA VAL A 91 -12.83 11.10 -6.56
C VAL A 91 -11.81 11.64 -5.57
N GLU A 92 -12.00 11.37 -4.28
CA GLU A 92 -11.10 11.84 -3.23
C GLU A 92 -10.05 10.76 -2.92
N PRO A 93 -8.74 11.08 -2.94
CA PRO A 93 -7.70 10.10 -2.66
C PRO A 93 -7.59 9.83 -1.16
N VAL A 94 -7.01 8.68 -0.80
CA VAL A 94 -6.57 8.43 0.57
C VAL A 94 -5.67 9.55 1.10
N VAL A 95 -6.01 10.08 2.28
CA VAL A 95 -5.22 11.08 3.01
C VAL A 95 -4.23 10.38 3.92
N TYR A 96 -3.03 10.92 4.04
CA TYR A 96 -1.96 10.37 4.88
C TYR A 96 -1.79 11.21 6.16
N PRO A 97 -1.60 10.58 7.34
CA PRO A 97 -1.75 9.15 7.59
C PRO A 97 -3.19 8.65 7.41
N GLN A 98 -3.35 7.49 6.78
CA GLN A 98 -4.61 6.85 6.50
C GLN A 98 -5.18 6.23 7.78
N THR A 99 -6.41 6.62 8.12
CA THR A 99 -7.20 5.93 9.13
C THR A 99 -7.68 4.59 8.59
N LEU A 100 -7.39 3.51 9.31
CA LEU A 100 -7.87 2.17 8.96
C LEU A 100 -9.34 1.98 9.38
N PRO A 101 -10.05 1.01 8.77
CA PRO A 101 -11.41 0.67 9.20
C PRO A 101 -11.46 0.37 10.71
N PRO A 102 -12.57 0.69 11.41
CA PRO A 102 -12.69 0.44 12.86
C PRO A 102 -12.47 -1.01 13.30
N SER A 103 -12.64 -1.97 12.39
CA SER A 103 -12.37 -3.40 12.62
C SER A 103 -10.90 -3.80 12.50
N ALA A 104 -10.02 -2.87 12.09
CA ALA A 104 -8.60 -3.14 11.96
C ALA A 104 -7.91 -3.19 13.34
N PRO A 105 -7.01 -4.17 13.57
CA PRO A 105 -6.24 -4.22 14.80
C PRO A 105 -5.23 -3.07 14.89
N PHE A 106 -4.92 -2.64 16.12
CA PHE A 106 -3.82 -1.72 16.41
C PHE A 106 -2.79 -2.42 17.31
N PRO A 107 -1.47 -2.37 16.99
CA PRO A 107 -0.87 -1.80 15.78
C PRO A 107 -1.31 -2.46 14.47
N PRO A 108 -1.27 -1.74 13.33
CA PRO A 108 -1.61 -2.33 12.04
C PRO A 108 -0.65 -3.46 11.68
N ARG A 109 -1.21 -4.49 11.07
CA ARG A 109 -0.48 -5.67 10.59
C ARG A 109 -0.59 -5.74 9.08
N PHE A 110 0.49 -6.16 8.42
CA PHE A 110 0.56 -6.19 6.96
C PHE A 110 0.73 -7.62 6.44
N VAL A 111 0.23 -7.86 5.23
CA VAL A 111 0.59 -8.99 4.38
C VAL A 111 1.02 -8.43 3.03
N LEU A 112 2.17 -8.87 2.54
CA LEU A 112 2.78 -8.32 1.33
C LEU A 112 2.72 -9.33 0.20
N ASP A 113 2.43 -8.82 -1.00
CA ASP A 113 2.58 -9.53 -2.26
C ASP A 113 4.02 -10.04 -2.46
N VAL A 114 4.18 -11.14 -3.23
CA VAL A 114 5.42 -11.87 -3.49
C VAL A 114 6.54 -10.96 -4.03
N HIS A 115 6.19 -9.91 -4.76
CA HIS A 115 7.12 -8.93 -5.34
C HIS A 115 7.69 -7.92 -4.33
N LEU A 116 7.15 -7.88 -3.10
CA LEU A 116 7.52 -6.90 -2.08
C LEU A 116 8.40 -7.48 -0.96
N GLY A 117 9.13 -8.57 -1.22
CA GLY A 117 9.97 -9.24 -0.21
C GLY A 117 11.05 -8.34 0.42
N ALA A 118 11.63 -7.42 -0.36
CA ALA A 118 12.60 -6.46 0.16
C ALA A 118 11.97 -5.47 1.15
N LEU A 119 10.74 -5.00 0.85
CA LEU A 119 9.94 -4.16 1.75
C LEU A 119 9.53 -4.93 3.01
N ALA A 120 9.07 -6.17 2.86
CA ALA A 120 8.68 -7.04 3.98
C ALA A 120 9.81 -7.18 5.00
N ARG A 121 11.03 -7.42 4.52
CA ARG A 121 12.21 -7.52 5.37
C ARG A 121 12.45 -6.23 6.15
N ARG A 122 12.27 -5.06 5.53
CA ARG A 122 12.53 -3.76 6.16
C ARG A 122 11.48 -3.39 7.20
N LEU A 123 10.20 -3.63 6.91
CA LEU A 123 9.13 -3.46 7.88
C LEU A 123 9.35 -4.34 9.12
N ARG A 124 9.76 -5.60 8.93
CA ARG A 124 10.11 -6.50 10.06
C ARG A 124 11.29 -5.98 10.87
N LEU A 125 12.31 -5.41 10.23
CA LEU A 125 13.45 -4.80 10.94
C LEU A 125 13.02 -3.61 11.81
N LEU A 126 11.96 -2.88 11.40
CA LEU A 126 11.32 -1.82 12.19
C LEU A 126 10.38 -2.34 13.30
N GLY A 127 10.26 -3.66 13.46
CA GLY A 127 9.33 -4.28 14.42
C GLY A 127 7.88 -4.35 13.96
N VAL A 128 7.60 -3.96 12.71
CA VAL A 128 6.24 -3.96 12.16
C VAL A 128 5.82 -5.39 11.78
N ASP A 129 4.66 -5.81 12.25
CA ASP A 129 4.12 -7.15 11.98
C ASP A 129 3.78 -7.33 10.50
N THR A 130 4.61 -8.11 9.79
CA THR A 130 4.55 -8.21 8.34
C THR A 130 4.63 -9.66 7.88
N ALA A 131 3.51 -10.22 7.44
CA ALA A 131 3.46 -11.50 6.76
C ALA A 131 3.98 -11.38 5.33
N TYR A 132 4.73 -12.38 4.89
CA TYR A 132 5.25 -12.50 3.54
C TYR A 132 5.65 -13.95 3.29
N ARG A 133 5.19 -14.47 2.16
CA ARG A 133 5.50 -15.78 1.59
C ARG A 133 5.87 -15.55 0.12
N ASN A 134 6.94 -16.18 -0.34
CA ASN A 134 7.40 -16.04 -1.74
C ASN A 134 6.70 -17.01 -2.70
N ASP A 135 5.85 -17.89 -2.17
CA ASP A 135 5.14 -18.95 -2.86
C ASP A 135 3.61 -18.78 -2.77
N ALA A 136 3.13 -17.67 -2.19
CA ALA A 136 1.70 -17.41 -2.05
C ALA A 136 1.10 -16.88 -3.35
N ASP A 137 -0.06 -17.41 -3.73
CA ASP A 137 -0.86 -16.88 -4.83
C ASP A 137 -1.83 -15.76 -4.37
N ASP A 138 -2.44 -15.09 -5.34
CA ASP A 138 -3.39 -14.00 -5.07
C ASP A 138 -4.58 -14.42 -4.16
N PRO A 139 -5.29 -15.54 -4.41
CA PRO A 139 -6.30 -16.06 -3.48
C PRO A 139 -5.78 -16.24 -2.06
N GLU A 140 -4.63 -16.90 -1.87
CA GLU A 140 -4.02 -17.15 -0.56
C GLU A 140 -3.72 -15.84 0.17
N LEU A 141 -3.20 -14.83 -0.54
CA LEU A 141 -2.92 -13.51 0.04
C LEU A 141 -4.20 -12.82 0.53
N VAL A 142 -5.30 -12.90 -0.22
CA VAL A 142 -6.59 -12.32 0.17
C VAL A 142 -7.20 -13.09 1.35
N GLU A 143 -7.15 -14.41 1.32
CA GLU A 143 -7.63 -15.26 2.42
C GLU A 143 -6.88 -14.96 3.71
N GLN A 144 -5.55 -14.89 3.65
CA GLN A 144 -4.71 -14.54 4.79
C GLN A 144 -5.00 -13.11 5.28
N ALA A 145 -5.11 -12.13 4.37
CA ALA A 145 -5.44 -10.75 4.73
C ALA A 145 -6.75 -10.68 5.51
N ASN A 146 -7.78 -11.37 5.05
CA ASN A 146 -9.10 -11.40 5.65
C ASN A 146 -9.12 -12.12 6.99
N ALA A 147 -8.55 -13.33 7.05
CA ALA A 147 -8.55 -14.18 8.24
C ALA A 147 -7.76 -13.55 9.39
N GLU A 148 -6.60 -12.97 9.09
CA GLU A 148 -5.72 -12.37 10.09
C GLU A 148 -5.95 -10.86 10.28
N ARG A 149 -6.91 -10.26 9.57
CA ARG A 149 -7.15 -8.80 9.54
C ARG A 149 -5.85 -8.02 9.30
N ARG A 150 -5.12 -8.39 8.24
CA ARG A 150 -3.91 -7.71 7.77
C ARG A 150 -4.24 -6.82 6.58
N VAL A 151 -3.65 -5.64 6.52
CA VAL A 151 -3.70 -4.78 5.34
C VAL A 151 -2.85 -5.42 4.24
N LEU A 152 -3.45 -5.74 3.10
CA LEU A 152 -2.72 -6.29 1.96
C LEU A 152 -1.98 -5.17 1.24
N LEU A 153 -0.66 -5.28 1.13
CA LEU A 153 0.20 -4.35 0.40
C LEU A 153 0.64 -4.99 -0.92
N THR A 154 0.42 -4.29 -2.03
CA THR A 154 0.77 -4.78 -3.37
C THR A 154 1.03 -3.63 -4.35
N GLN A 155 1.70 -3.93 -5.46
CA GLN A 155 1.75 -3.05 -6.64
C GLN A 155 0.85 -3.57 -7.78
N ASP A 156 0.09 -4.64 -7.54
CA ASP A 156 -0.91 -5.16 -8.47
C ASP A 156 -2.30 -4.54 -8.22
N ARG A 157 -2.81 -3.85 -9.22
CA ARG A 157 -4.14 -3.23 -9.23
C ARG A 157 -5.26 -4.26 -9.33
N GLY A 158 -4.99 -5.41 -9.95
CA GLY A 158 -5.93 -6.53 -10.03
C GLY A 158 -6.28 -7.06 -8.65
N LEU A 159 -5.26 -7.31 -7.84
CA LEU A 159 -5.40 -7.79 -6.47
C LEU A 159 -6.22 -6.82 -5.60
N LEU A 160 -5.98 -5.51 -5.71
CA LEU A 160 -6.74 -4.46 -4.99
C LEU A 160 -8.20 -4.28 -5.44
N ARG A 161 -8.57 -4.81 -6.61
CA ARG A 161 -9.95 -4.74 -7.13
C ARG A 161 -10.79 -5.97 -6.76
N ARG A 162 -10.22 -6.95 -6.06
CA ARG A 162 -10.95 -8.14 -5.62
C ARG A 162 -11.99 -7.80 -4.56
N ARG A 163 -13.27 -8.12 -4.83
CA ARG A 163 -14.40 -7.84 -3.93
C ARG A 163 -14.28 -8.47 -2.55
N ALA A 164 -13.59 -9.61 -2.45
CA ALA A 164 -13.40 -10.32 -1.19
C ALA A 164 -12.37 -9.65 -0.26
N LEU A 165 -11.54 -8.74 -0.75
CA LEU A 165 -10.48 -8.11 0.05
C LEU A 165 -11.06 -7.11 1.05
N TRP A 166 -10.85 -7.36 2.34
CA TRP A 166 -11.38 -6.48 3.40
C TRP A 166 -10.65 -5.13 3.49
N CYS A 167 -9.32 -5.12 3.27
CA CYS A 167 -8.49 -3.93 3.33
C CYS A 167 -7.19 -4.17 2.55
N GLY A 168 -6.81 -3.21 1.71
CA GLY A 168 -5.57 -3.25 0.96
C GLY A 168 -5.08 -1.87 0.60
N ALA A 169 -3.85 -1.80 0.10
CA ALA A 169 -3.20 -0.57 -0.30
C ALA A 169 -2.18 -0.81 -1.41
N TYR A 170 -2.19 0.09 -2.38
CA TYR A 170 -1.15 0.19 -3.39
C TYR A 170 0.11 0.78 -2.77
N VAL A 171 1.25 0.12 -2.98
CA VAL A 171 2.56 0.60 -2.54
C VAL A 171 3.20 1.44 -3.65
N ARG A 172 3.45 2.72 -3.39
CA ARG A 172 4.14 3.62 -4.33
C ARG A 172 5.66 3.47 -4.22
N GLY A 173 6.36 3.89 -5.27
CA GLY A 173 7.82 3.82 -5.37
C GLY A 173 8.31 2.69 -6.27
N SER A 174 9.47 2.92 -6.89
CA SER A 174 10.12 1.95 -7.78
C SER A 174 11.15 1.10 -7.04
N GLY A 175 11.69 1.61 -5.92
CA GLY A 175 12.68 0.94 -5.11
C GLY A 175 12.17 0.62 -3.70
N PRO A 176 12.78 -0.36 -2.99
CA PRO A 176 12.37 -0.71 -1.64
C PRO A 176 12.46 0.44 -0.61
N ASP A 177 13.30 1.46 -0.86
CA ASP A 177 13.47 2.61 0.05
C ASP A 177 12.27 3.56 -0.09
N ASP A 178 11.86 3.86 -1.32
CA ASP A 178 10.65 4.65 -1.61
C ASP A 178 9.39 3.94 -1.11
N GLN A 179 9.30 2.63 -1.34
CA GLN A 179 8.19 1.78 -0.87
C GLN A 179 8.07 1.79 0.66
N LEU A 180 9.20 1.79 1.37
CA LEU A 180 9.21 1.86 2.83
C LEU A 180 8.68 3.23 3.30
N THR A 181 9.19 4.31 2.72
CA THR A 181 8.74 5.67 3.02
C THR A 181 7.25 5.84 2.75
N ASP A 182 6.73 5.31 1.64
CA ASP A 182 5.30 5.33 1.32
C ASP A 182 4.46 4.64 2.40
N VAL A 183 4.79 3.40 2.79
CA VAL A 183 4.05 2.65 3.81
C VAL A 183 4.12 3.32 5.19
N LEU A 184 5.29 3.82 5.59
CA LEU A 184 5.44 4.52 6.87
C LEU A 184 4.67 5.85 6.90
N SER A 185 4.70 6.61 5.81
CA SER A 185 3.95 7.86 5.70
C SER A 185 2.44 7.61 5.66
N ARG A 186 2.02 6.53 4.98
CA ARG A 186 0.62 6.14 4.83
C ARG A 186 0.01 5.62 6.12
N PHE A 187 0.67 4.73 6.84
CA PHE A 187 0.05 4.06 7.99
C PHE A 187 0.59 4.48 9.35
N ALA A 188 1.74 5.18 9.38
CA ALA A 188 2.44 5.57 10.60
C ALA A 188 2.44 4.47 11.68
N PRO A 189 2.81 3.21 11.34
CA PRO A 189 2.78 2.13 12.31
C PRO A 189 3.77 2.44 13.44
N PRO A 190 3.46 2.12 14.70
CA PRO A 190 4.45 2.20 15.77
C PRO A 190 5.62 1.28 15.42
N THR A 191 6.84 1.77 15.63
CA THR A 191 8.05 1.02 15.34
C THR A 191 8.75 0.62 16.64
N ALA A 192 9.27 -0.60 16.63
CA ALA A 192 10.07 -1.18 17.70
C ALA A 192 11.21 -1.97 17.04
N PRO A 193 12.26 -1.30 16.55
CA PRO A 193 13.28 -1.94 15.73
C PRO A 193 13.91 -3.16 16.42
N TRP A 194 14.30 -4.15 15.62
CA TRP A 194 15.00 -5.36 16.08
C TRP A 194 14.22 -6.26 17.03
N THR A 195 12.88 -6.13 17.07
CA THR A 195 11.99 -7.01 17.84
C THR A 195 11.39 -8.15 17.02
N ARG A 196 11.53 -8.12 15.69
CA ARG A 196 11.01 -9.15 14.77
C ARG A 196 12.09 -9.69 13.84
N CYS A 197 11.94 -10.97 13.53
CA CYS A 197 12.83 -11.70 12.65
C CYS A 197 12.64 -11.22 11.20
N PRO A 198 13.69 -10.69 10.55
CA PRO A 198 13.60 -10.26 9.14
C PRO A 198 13.25 -11.40 8.19
N ALA A 199 13.54 -12.66 8.57
CA ALA A 199 13.28 -13.83 7.75
C ALA A 199 11.84 -14.35 7.84
N CYS A 200 11.29 -14.48 9.06
CA CYS A 200 10.00 -15.14 9.28
C CYS A 200 8.97 -14.33 10.07
N ASN A 201 9.25 -13.08 10.45
CA ASN A 201 8.37 -12.21 11.24
C ASN A 201 8.17 -12.61 12.73
N GLY A 202 8.71 -13.75 13.17
CA GLY A 202 8.66 -14.20 14.56
C GLY A 202 9.38 -13.24 15.52
N THR A 203 9.05 -13.30 16.81
CA THR A 203 9.64 -12.40 17.82
C THR A 203 11.12 -12.72 18.05
N LEU A 204 11.90 -11.69 18.35
CA LEU A 204 13.30 -11.80 18.73
C LEU A 204 13.43 -11.64 20.24
N GLU A 205 14.19 -12.54 20.87
CA GLU A 205 14.53 -12.51 22.29
C GLU A 205 16.05 -12.43 22.47
N PRO A 206 16.56 -11.74 23.50
CA PRO A 206 17.97 -11.84 23.89
C PRO A 206 18.34 -13.28 24.21
N VAL A 207 19.56 -13.68 23.87
CA VAL A 207 20.13 -14.99 24.23
C VAL A 207 21.56 -14.82 24.73
N ALA A 208 21.91 -15.53 25.80
CA ALA A 208 23.25 -15.48 26.36
C ALA A 208 24.27 -16.09 25.39
N LYS A 209 25.46 -15.50 25.33
CA LYS A 209 26.53 -15.91 24.41
C LYS A 209 26.96 -17.35 24.67
N GLU A 210 26.94 -17.76 25.93
CA GLU A 210 27.30 -19.08 26.43
C GLU A 210 26.38 -20.16 25.84
N GLU A 211 25.08 -19.88 25.73
CA GLU A 211 24.07 -20.82 25.20
C GLU A 211 24.23 -21.09 23.70
N ILE A 212 24.87 -20.18 22.97
CA ILE A 212 25.00 -20.25 21.51
C ILE A 212 26.46 -20.32 21.05
N ALA A 213 27.39 -20.42 21.98
CA ALA A 213 28.82 -20.26 21.74
C ALA A 213 29.38 -21.22 20.68
N ASP A 214 28.81 -22.42 20.60
CA ASP A 214 29.21 -23.48 19.66
C ASP A 214 28.59 -23.33 18.27
N ARG A 215 27.56 -22.47 18.15
CA ARG A 215 26.89 -22.15 16.89
C ARG A 215 27.44 -20.88 16.23
N LEU A 216 28.30 -20.14 16.92
CA LEU A 216 28.85 -18.87 16.45
C LEU A 216 30.17 -19.08 15.70
N PRO A 217 30.38 -18.42 14.54
CA PRO A 217 31.70 -18.36 13.92
C PRO A 217 32.75 -17.79 14.90
N PRO A 218 34.01 -18.28 14.89
CA PRO A 218 35.03 -17.86 15.85
C PRO A 218 35.26 -16.34 15.90
N GLY A 219 35.21 -15.67 14.74
CA GLY A 219 35.32 -14.20 14.67
C GLY A 219 34.15 -13.49 15.36
N THR A 220 32.91 -13.89 15.06
CA THR A 220 31.71 -13.34 15.70
C THR A 220 31.73 -13.56 17.21
N ARG A 221 32.10 -14.75 17.66
CA ARG A 221 32.22 -15.09 19.09
C ARG A 221 33.25 -14.21 19.80
N ARG A 222 34.32 -13.77 19.13
CA ARG A 222 35.33 -12.88 19.73
C ARG A 222 34.90 -11.41 19.75
N THR A 223 34.11 -10.98 18.77
CA THR A 223 33.82 -9.56 18.52
C THR A 223 32.53 -9.05 19.15
N TYR A 224 31.54 -9.92 19.38
CA TYR A 224 30.21 -9.50 19.86
C TYR A 224 29.81 -10.22 21.16
N ASP A 225 29.06 -9.49 21.99
CA ASP A 225 28.52 -9.99 23.26
C ASP A 225 26.99 -9.93 23.34
N THR A 226 26.34 -9.20 22.43
CA THR A 226 24.88 -9.12 22.35
C THR A 226 24.36 -9.96 21.19
N PHE A 227 23.46 -10.90 21.52
CA PHE A 227 22.82 -11.77 20.55
C PHE A 227 21.32 -11.83 20.78
N THR A 228 20.57 -11.96 19.70
CA THR A 228 19.14 -12.27 19.74
C THR A 228 18.83 -13.51 18.94
N ARG A 229 17.82 -14.25 19.36
CA ARG A 229 17.31 -15.46 18.72
C ARG A 229 15.87 -15.26 18.32
N CYS A 230 15.50 -15.76 17.14
CA CYS A 230 14.10 -15.85 16.76
C CYS A 230 13.43 -17.03 17.46
N THR A 231 12.31 -16.77 18.13
CA THR A 231 11.49 -17.79 18.82
C THR A 231 10.82 -18.78 17.86
N SER A 232 10.67 -18.43 16.58
CA SER A 232 10.01 -19.28 15.58
C SER A 232 10.98 -20.09 14.71
N CYS A 233 12.08 -19.49 14.23
CA CYS A 233 13.01 -20.16 13.30
C CYS A 233 14.42 -20.38 13.87
N ALA A 234 14.66 -20.03 15.14
CA ALA A 234 15.92 -20.22 15.86
C ALA A 234 17.17 -19.58 15.22
N ARG A 235 16.98 -18.69 14.22
CA ARG A 235 18.05 -17.87 13.63
C ARG A 235 18.60 -16.90 14.66
N LEU A 236 19.91 -16.69 14.61
CA LEU A 236 20.67 -15.81 15.50
C LEU A 236 21.01 -14.49 14.79
N TYR A 237 20.97 -13.39 15.52
CA TYR A 237 21.29 -12.05 15.04
C TYR A 237 22.23 -11.33 16.03
N TRP A 238 23.08 -10.44 15.51
CA TRP A 238 24.02 -9.61 16.27
C TRP A 238 24.30 -8.30 15.51
N PRO A 239 24.74 -7.23 16.18
CA PRO A 239 24.92 -5.90 15.57
C PRO A 239 26.22 -5.81 14.74
N GLY A 240 26.30 -6.58 13.65
CA GLY A 240 27.43 -6.57 12.72
C GLY A 240 27.45 -5.38 11.75
N ALA A 241 28.43 -5.32 10.85
CA ALA A 241 28.51 -4.26 9.82
C ALA A 241 27.24 -4.14 8.95
N HIS A 242 26.53 -5.24 8.73
CA HIS A 242 25.25 -5.24 8.00
C HIS A 242 24.13 -4.51 8.78
N HIS A 243 24.18 -4.53 10.11
CA HIS A 243 23.24 -3.85 11.00
C HIS A 243 23.37 -2.33 10.83
N ALA A 244 24.59 -1.78 10.84
CA ALA A 244 24.81 -0.32 10.72
C ALA A 244 24.21 0.29 9.45
N ARG A 245 24.41 -0.37 8.29
CA ARG A 245 23.84 0.08 7.01
C ARG A 245 22.30 -0.01 6.99
N LEU A 246 21.75 -1.05 7.60
CA LEU A 246 20.29 -1.21 7.72
C LEU A 246 19.69 -0.15 8.65
N THR A 247 20.33 0.11 9.80
CA THR A 247 19.94 1.16 10.74
C THR A 247 19.92 2.51 10.07
N ALA A 248 20.98 2.91 9.35
CA ALA A 248 21.04 4.22 8.70
C ALA A 248 19.89 4.42 7.69
N ARG A 249 19.53 3.38 6.92
CA ARG A 249 18.40 3.43 5.98
C ARG A 249 17.05 3.51 6.68
N VAL A 250 16.91 2.75 7.77
CA VAL A 250 15.71 2.77 8.63
C VAL A 250 15.52 4.16 9.24
N THR A 251 16.56 4.73 9.83
CA THR A 251 16.52 6.07 10.43
C THR A 251 16.15 7.12 9.38
N ALA A 252 16.78 7.10 8.21
CA ALA A 252 16.45 8.03 7.12
C ALA A 252 14.99 7.91 6.65
N ALA A 253 14.44 6.69 6.58
CA ALA A 253 13.03 6.48 6.21
C ALA A 253 12.06 7.00 7.28
N LEU A 254 12.39 6.81 8.57
CA LEU A 254 11.60 7.36 9.68
C LEU A 254 11.61 8.89 9.67
N GLU A 255 12.79 9.51 9.50
CA GLU A 255 12.94 10.96 9.38
C GLU A 255 12.17 11.51 8.17
N ALA A 256 12.28 10.87 7.01
CA ALA A 256 11.55 11.26 5.81
C ALA A 256 10.02 11.16 5.99
N SER A 257 9.54 10.12 6.66
CA SER A 257 8.10 9.95 6.94
C SER A 257 7.57 10.95 7.98
N ALA A 258 8.41 11.42 8.91
CA ALA A 258 8.05 12.44 9.88
C ALA A 258 7.90 13.85 9.26
N GLY A 259 8.53 14.10 8.11
CA GLY A 259 8.46 15.38 7.38
C GLY A 259 7.18 15.60 6.56
N GLY A 260 6.23 14.65 6.58
CA GLY A 260 5.02 14.66 5.75
C GLY A 260 5.27 14.18 4.31
N PRO A 261 4.21 13.81 3.56
CA PRO A 261 4.36 13.16 2.27
C PRO A 261 5.08 14.06 1.25
N PRO A 262 5.97 13.49 0.40
CA PRO A 262 6.57 14.26 -0.69
C PRO A 262 5.47 14.78 -1.61
N ARG A 263 5.43 16.10 -1.81
CA ARG A 263 4.56 16.73 -2.81
C ARG A 263 4.89 16.09 -4.16
N GLY A 264 3.91 15.41 -4.75
CA GLY A 264 4.09 14.53 -5.90
C GLY A 264 5.03 15.09 -6.97
N ARG A 265 6.03 14.29 -7.33
CA ARG A 265 6.78 14.43 -8.59
C ARG A 265 6.09 13.61 -9.67
#